data_AF-A0A834BNP3-F1
#
_entry.id   AF-A0A834BNP3-F1
#
_cell.length_a   1.000
_cell.length_b   1.000
_cell.length_c   1.000
_cell.angle_alpha   90.00
_cell.angle_beta   90.00
_cell.angle_gamma   90.00
#
_symmetry.space_group_name_H-M   'P 1'
#
loop_
_entity.id
_entity.type
_entity.pdbx_description
1 polymer ?
#
loop_
_entity_poly.entity_id
_entity_poly.type
_entity_poly.pdbx_seq_one_letter_code
_entity_poly.pdbx_strand_id
1 'polypeptide(L)'
;MRSFSPWALLPLGFSIGTATGLWAVYFTALYNNIVVPLGSHSRNESLYPPFISVTGNFPPGSCYFSMVMNLAAFAGLVIGFLRYLQLKNRLSRAWLNVAGLVLFSASCFGMTVVGNFQLFILTRIHDSGTLLTFGMGLLYCWLQAGITLRVNLKGEGKKVGALRFLLSGLITLCLALKYIFIMFSLPRAAQCQWALVMFFLIYVGTFAIDFRHSHFDAVCTDQPEPPEDSGTSMLEQELQRL
;
A
#
# COMPACT_ATOMS: atom_id res chain seq x y z
N MET A 1 30.49 -1.09 11.59
CA MET A 1 29.65 0.06 11.20
C MET A 1 28.28 -0.48 10.76
N ARG A 2 27.18 -0.14 11.45
CA ARG A 2 25.83 -0.59 11.07
C ARG A 2 25.47 0.10 9.74
N SER A 3 25.61 -0.60 8.62
CA SER A 3 25.13 -0.07 7.35
C SER A 3 23.60 0.03 7.42
N PHE A 4 23.07 1.23 7.25
CA PHE A 4 21.63 1.46 7.14
C PHE A 4 21.18 0.93 5.78
N SER A 5 20.25 -0.03 5.74
CA SER A 5 19.76 -0.57 4.47
C SER A 5 18.96 0.49 3.71
N PRO A 6 19.30 0.82 2.45
CA PRO A 6 18.58 1.82 1.66
C PRO A 6 17.11 1.43 1.42
N TRP A 7 16.78 0.14 1.50
CA TRP A 7 15.41 -0.37 1.41
C TRP A 7 14.48 0.18 2.49
N ALA A 8 15.01 0.67 3.62
CA ALA A 8 14.20 1.34 4.64
C ALA A 8 13.62 2.68 4.17
N LEU A 9 14.20 3.32 3.14
CA LEU A 9 13.70 4.57 2.58
C LEU A 9 12.43 4.36 1.75
N LEU A 10 12.23 3.16 1.18
CA LEU A 10 11.13 2.90 0.26
C LEU A 10 9.75 3.05 0.94
N PRO A 11 9.46 2.44 2.12
CA PRO A 11 8.19 2.67 2.81
C PRO A 11 8.00 4.13 3.25
N LEU A 12 9.06 4.81 3.66
CA LEU A 12 8.98 6.23 4.05
C LEU A 12 8.68 7.13 2.85
N GLY A 13 9.37 6.90 1.73
CA GLY A 13 9.15 7.61 0.48
C GLY A 13 7.74 7.41 -0.06
N PHE A 14 7.23 6.17 -0.02
CA PHE A 14 5.83 5.88 -0.32
C PHE A 14 4.88 6.70 0.57
N SER A 15 5.05 6.66 1.88
CA SER A 15 4.13 7.31 2.81
C SER A 15 4.16 8.83 2.71
N ILE A 16 5.36 9.43 2.70
CA ILE A 16 5.53 10.89 2.62
C ILE A 16 5.12 11.38 1.23
N GLY A 17 5.59 10.74 0.16
CA GLY A 17 5.27 11.14 -1.21
C GLY A 17 3.77 11.07 -1.50
N THR A 18 3.10 10.00 -1.08
CA THR A 18 1.64 9.87 -1.24
C THR A 18 0.90 10.92 -0.42
N ALA A 19 1.28 11.13 0.85
CA ALA A 19 0.67 12.16 1.68
C ALA A 19 0.81 13.55 1.07
N THR A 20 2.02 13.95 0.70
CA THR A 20 2.30 15.24 0.06
C THR A 20 1.52 15.41 -1.23
N GLY A 21 1.46 14.38 -2.07
CA GLY A 21 0.68 14.39 -3.30
C GLY A 21 -0.81 14.61 -3.07
N LEU A 22 -1.41 13.88 -2.12
CA LEU A 22 -2.84 14.04 -1.78
C LEU A 22 -3.15 15.43 -1.20
N TRP A 23 -2.29 15.95 -0.33
CA TRP A 23 -2.43 17.32 0.18
C TRP A 23 -2.31 18.36 -0.93
N ALA A 24 -1.41 18.18 -1.90
CA ALA A 24 -1.30 19.07 -3.06
C ALA A 24 -2.58 19.07 -3.91
N VAL A 25 -3.19 17.90 -4.15
CA VAL A 25 -4.49 17.80 -4.84
C VAL A 25 -5.57 18.56 -4.06
N TYR A 26 -5.61 18.42 -2.74
CA TYR A 26 -6.55 19.14 -1.89
C TYR A 26 -6.36 20.66 -1.95
N PHE A 27 -5.14 21.17 -1.82
CA PHE A 27 -4.88 22.61 -1.91
C PHE A 27 -5.20 23.17 -3.29
N THR A 28 -4.97 22.39 -4.36
CA THR A 28 -5.40 22.74 -5.71
C THR A 28 -6.93 22.87 -5.79
N ALA A 29 -7.67 21.92 -5.19
CA ALA A 29 -9.13 21.97 -5.17
C ALA A 29 -9.67 23.13 -4.30
N LEU A 30 -8.98 23.47 -3.20
CA LEU A 30 -9.32 24.65 -2.40
C LEU A 30 -9.09 25.95 -3.17
N TYR A 31 -7.93 26.09 -3.82
CA TYR A 31 -7.57 27.29 -4.58
C TYR A 31 -8.57 27.55 -5.72
N ASN A 32 -9.04 26.48 -6.37
CA ASN A 32 -10.03 26.54 -7.44
C ASN A 32 -11.48 26.64 -6.93
N ASN A 33 -11.71 26.81 -5.63
CA ASN A 33 -13.05 26.87 -5.03
C ASN A 33 -13.94 25.69 -5.43
N ILE A 34 -13.40 24.46 -5.38
CA ILE A 34 -14.17 23.23 -5.65
C ILE A 34 -14.72 22.65 -4.35
N VAL A 35 -13.91 22.69 -3.28
CA VAL A 35 -14.26 22.10 -1.98
C VAL A 35 -14.21 23.13 -0.86
N VAL A 36 -14.98 22.89 0.20
CA VAL A 36 -14.85 23.66 1.44
C VAL A 36 -13.57 23.28 2.21
N PRO A 37 -13.02 24.18 3.05
CA PRO A 37 -11.91 23.83 3.95
C PRO A 37 -12.26 22.64 4.85
N LEU A 38 -11.28 21.75 5.08
CA LEU A 38 -11.43 20.52 5.88
C LEU A 38 -11.90 20.77 7.32
N GLY A 39 -11.59 21.93 7.89
CA GLY A 39 -12.04 22.37 9.22
C GLY A 39 -13.36 23.14 9.22
N SER A 40 -13.99 23.37 8.08
CA SER A 40 -15.23 24.14 8.00
C SER A 40 -16.40 23.36 8.60
N HIS A 41 -17.11 24.01 9.52
CA HIS A 41 -18.38 23.53 10.07
C HIS A 41 -19.60 24.02 9.28
N SER A 42 -19.41 24.97 8.36
CA SER A 42 -20.49 25.56 7.58
C SER A 42 -20.79 24.74 6.33
N ARG A 43 -22.08 24.50 6.09
CA ARG A 43 -22.60 23.89 4.88
C ARG A 43 -22.71 24.97 3.82
N ASN A 44 -21.60 25.27 3.14
CA ASN A 44 -21.69 26.08 1.93
C ASN A 44 -22.32 25.22 0.83
N GLU A 45 -23.54 25.53 0.41
CA GLU A 45 -24.29 24.73 -0.56
C GLU A 45 -23.67 24.74 -1.95
N SER A 46 -22.81 25.72 -2.26
CA SER A 46 -22.16 25.83 -3.56
C SER A 46 -20.87 25.04 -3.70
N LEU A 47 -20.34 24.46 -2.61
CA LEU A 47 -19.04 23.78 -2.58
C LEU A 47 -19.16 22.34 -2.08
N TYR A 48 -18.33 21.45 -2.62
CA TYR A 48 -18.35 20.05 -2.22
C TYR A 48 -17.64 19.82 -0.87
N PRO A 49 -18.06 18.79 -0.10
CA PRO A 49 -17.29 18.34 1.05
C PRO A 49 -15.89 17.84 0.62
N PRO A 50 -14.85 18.06 1.43
CA PRO A 50 -13.45 17.86 1.03
C PRO A 50 -13.00 16.40 1.16
N PHE A 51 -13.79 15.47 0.60
CA PHE A 51 -13.34 14.09 0.42
C PHE A 51 -12.19 14.04 -0.58
N ILE A 52 -11.21 13.17 -0.35
CA ILE A 52 -10.01 13.05 -1.21
C ILE A 52 -10.41 12.69 -2.66
N SER A 53 -11.43 11.84 -2.83
CA SER A 53 -11.92 11.47 -4.16
C SER A 53 -12.64 12.61 -4.88
N VAL A 54 -13.23 13.55 -4.12
CA VAL A 54 -13.87 14.75 -4.69
C VAL A 54 -12.81 15.74 -5.17
N THR A 55 -11.72 15.92 -4.44
CA THR A 55 -10.63 16.82 -4.85
C THR A 55 -9.94 16.36 -6.13
N GLY A 56 -9.95 15.06 -6.40
CA GLY A 56 -9.45 14.44 -7.63
C GLY A 56 -10.45 14.33 -8.78
N ASN A 57 -11.63 14.97 -8.72
CA ASN A 57 -12.67 14.73 -9.72
C ASN A 57 -12.54 15.60 -11.00
N PHE A 58 -11.92 16.79 -10.92
CA PHE A 58 -11.83 17.74 -12.03
C PHE A 58 -10.37 18.10 -12.35
N PRO A 59 -10.01 18.36 -13.62
CA PRO A 59 -8.70 18.93 -13.96
C PRO A 59 -8.47 20.31 -13.30
N PRO A 60 -7.23 20.64 -12.91
CA PRO A 60 -6.01 19.82 -13.00
C PRO A 60 -5.87 18.79 -11.87
N GLY A 61 -6.70 18.86 -10.82
CA GLY A 61 -6.63 17.99 -9.63
C GLY A 61 -6.73 16.49 -9.94
N SER A 62 -7.58 16.11 -10.90
CA SER A 62 -7.72 14.71 -11.35
C SER A 62 -6.43 14.12 -11.93
N CYS A 63 -5.65 14.91 -12.68
CA CYS A 63 -4.37 14.47 -13.26
C CYS A 63 -3.34 14.21 -12.15
N TYR A 64 -3.23 15.14 -11.19
CA TYR A 64 -2.36 14.96 -10.03
C TYR A 64 -2.77 13.77 -9.17
N PHE A 65 -4.08 13.60 -8.94
CA PHE A 65 -4.61 12.48 -8.17
C PHE A 65 -4.29 11.13 -8.82
N SER A 66 -4.54 11.00 -10.13
CA SER A 66 -4.18 9.80 -10.91
C SER A 66 -2.68 9.48 -10.79
N MET A 67 -1.82 10.48 -11.01
CA MET A 67 -0.37 10.31 -10.93
C MET A 67 0.08 9.81 -9.55
N VAL A 68 -0.41 10.45 -8.47
CA VAL A 68 -0.06 10.11 -7.09
C VAL A 68 -0.53 8.70 -6.74
N MET A 69 -1.78 8.34 -7.08
CA MET A 69 -2.35 7.04 -6.76
C MET A 69 -1.69 5.90 -7.56
N ASN A 70 -1.34 6.12 -8.82
CA ASN A 70 -0.64 5.12 -9.64
C ASN A 70 0.81 4.90 -9.17
N LEU A 71 1.54 5.98 -8.83
CA LEU A 71 2.89 5.87 -8.29
C LEU A 71 2.89 5.18 -6.92
N ALA A 72 1.92 5.51 -6.08
CA ALA A 72 1.69 4.83 -4.80
C ALA A 72 1.40 3.33 -5.02
N ALA A 73 0.51 2.97 -5.96
CA ALA A 73 0.22 1.58 -6.27
C ALA A 73 1.46 0.77 -6.67
N PHE A 74 2.30 1.35 -7.55
CA PHE A 74 3.54 0.69 -7.95
C PHE A 74 4.51 0.50 -6.77
N ALA A 75 4.82 1.57 -6.03
CA ALA A 75 5.71 1.49 -4.87
C ALA A 75 5.15 0.57 -3.78
N GLY A 76 3.82 0.55 -3.59
CA GLY A 76 3.11 -0.37 -2.71
C GLY A 76 3.33 -1.82 -3.12
N LEU A 77 3.17 -2.17 -4.40
CA LEU A 77 3.45 -3.53 -4.88
C LEU A 77 4.89 -3.96 -4.59
N VAL A 78 5.87 -3.08 -4.81
CA VAL A 78 7.28 -3.37 -4.48
C VAL A 78 7.45 -3.61 -2.98
N ILE A 79 6.88 -2.76 -2.12
CA ILE A 79 6.92 -2.94 -0.65
C ILE A 79 6.28 -4.28 -0.26
N GLY A 80 5.12 -4.61 -0.82
CA GLY A 80 4.41 -5.87 -0.57
C GLY A 80 5.23 -7.09 -0.95
N PHE A 81 5.87 -7.04 -2.12
CA PHE A 81 6.74 -8.11 -2.60
C PHE A 81 8.00 -8.28 -1.72
N LEU A 82 8.68 -7.18 -1.38
CA LEU A 82 9.83 -7.23 -0.47
C LEU A 82 9.42 -7.75 0.91
N ARG A 83 8.24 -7.37 1.39
CA ARG A 83 7.70 -7.88 2.66
C ARG A 83 7.42 -9.38 2.58
N TYR A 84 6.89 -9.86 1.45
CA TYR A 84 6.71 -11.29 1.20
C TYR A 84 8.05 -12.04 1.25
N LEU A 85 9.08 -11.54 0.55
CA LEU A 85 10.41 -12.14 0.56
C LEU A 85 11.02 -12.17 1.97
N GLN A 86 10.89 -11.07 2.72
CA GLN A 86 11.37 -10.97 4.10
C GLN A 86 10.77 -12.05 5.01
N LEU A 87 9.51 -12.42 4.79
CA LEU A 87 8.76 -13.38 5.61
C LEU A 87 8.81 -14.83 5.09
N LYS A 88 9.25 -15.07 3.85
CA LYS A 88 9.17 -16.38 3.16
C LYS A 88 9.69 -17.54 4.00
N ASN A 89 10.83 -17.35 4.66
CA ASN A 89 11.50 -18.38 5.47
C ASN A 89 11.34 -18.16 6.98
N ARG A 90 10.46 -17.24 7.41
CA ARG A 90 10.28 -16.86 8.83
C ARG A 90 8.93 -17.28 9.40
N LEU A 91 8.01 -17.72 8.55
CA LEU A 91 6.65 -18.07 8.92
C LEU A 91 6.44 -19.57 8.78
N SER A 92 6.00 -20.25 9.85
CA SER A 92 5.64 -21.68 9.78
C SER A 92 4.46 -21.94 8.86
N ARG A 93 3.56 -20.96 8.73
CA ARG A 93 2.38 -21.01 7.87
C ARG A 93 2.59 -20.13 6.64
N ALA A 94 3.19 -20.70 5.59
CA ALA A 94 3.50 -19.98 4.35
C ALA A 94 2.27 -19.30 3.70
N TRP A 95 1.09 -19.89 3.85
CA TRP A 95 -0.16 -19.35 3.31
C TRP A 95 -0.52 -17.96 3.87
N LEU A 96 -0.15 -17.65 5.12
CA LEU A 96 -0.39 -16.31 5.70
C LEU A 96 0.43 -15.23 4.98
N ASN A 97 1.64 -15.59 4.52
CA ASN A 97 2.49 -14.67 3.77
C ASN A 97 1.93 -14.44 2.36
N VAL A 98 1.48 -15.51 1.68
CA VAL A 98 0.81 -15.43 0.38
C VAL A 98 -0.49 -14.63 0.48
N ALA A 99 -1.32 -14.87 1.50
CA ALA A 99 -2.54 -14.11 1.74
C ALA A 99 -2.23 -12.61 1.93
N GLY A 100 -1.15 -12.28 2.65
CA GLY A 100 -0.69 -10.90 2.80
C GLY A 100 -0.32 -10.25 1.46
N LEU A 101 0.42 -10.96 0.61
CA LEU A 101 0.78 -10.49 -0.72
C LEU A 101 -0.46 -10.25 -1.59
N VAL A 102 -1.42 -11.17 -1.60
CA VAL A 102 -2.67 -11.06 -2.38
C VAL A 102 -3.50 -9.87 -1.90
N LEU A 103 -3.72 -9.75 -0.59
CA LEU A 103 -4.51 -8.65 -0.01
C LEU A 103 -3.89 -7.29 -0.32
N PHE A 104 -2.58 -7.15 -0.18
CA PHE A 104 -1.91 -5.88 -0.46
C PHE A 104 -1.86 -5.56 -1.94
N SER A 105 -1.69 -6.57 -2.81
CA SER A 105 -1.74 -6.39 -4.26
C SER A 105 -3.13 -5.96 -4.72
N ALA A 106 -4.19 -6.56 -4.17
CA ALA A 106 -5.57 -6.15 -4.43
C ALA A 106 -5.85 -4.71 -3.96
N SER A 107 -5.29 -4.30 -2.81
CA SER A 107 -5.35 -2.90 -2.35
C SER A 107 -4.62 -1.95 -3.30
N CYS A 108 -3.45 -2.34 -3.82
CA CYS A 108 -2.71 -1.54 -4.80
C CYS A 108 -3.46 -1.42 -6.13
N PHE A 109 -4.10 -2.49 -6.59
CA PHE A 109 -5.00 -2.42 -7.75
C PHE A 109 -6.21 -1.51 -7.47
N GLY A 110 -6.77 -1.54 -6.26
CA GLY A 110 -7.78 -0.58 -5.84
C GLY A 110 -7.31 0.87 -5.99
N MET A 111 -6.06 1.16 -5.62
CA MET A 111 -5.49 2.51 -5.73
C MET A 111 -5.44 2.99 -7.19
N THR A 112 -5.07 2.13 -8.14
CA THR A 112 -5.09 2.50 -9.56
C THR A 112 -6.52 2.74 -10.05
N VAL A 113 -7.49 1.92 -9.64
CA VAL A 113 -8.90 2.15 -9.99
C VAL A 113 -9.39 3.49 -9.47
N VAL A 114 -9.18 3.79 -8.17
CA VAL A 114 -9.59 5.06 -7.54
C VAL A 114 -8.92 6.26 -8.22
N GLY A 115 -7.64 6.15 -8.57
CA GLY A 115 -6.87 7.22 -9.19
C GLY A 115 -7.31 7.57 -10.62
N ASN A 116 -7.79 6.60 -11.39
CA ASN A 116 -8.08 6.79 -12.82
C ASN A 116 -9.58 6.92 -13.15
N PHE A 117 -10.48 6.44 -12.29
CA PHE A 117 -11.92 6.54 -12.51
C PHE A 117 -12.54 7.59 -11.58
N GLN A 118 -13.02 8.69 -12.13
CA GLN A 118 -13.58 9.81 -11.36
C GLN A 118 -14.89 9.43 -10.67
N LEU A 119 -15.04 9.87 -9.41
CA LEU A 119 -16.17 9.54 -8.55
C LEU A 119 -17.52 9.96 -9.15
N PHE A 120 -17.62 11.15 -9.75
CA PHE A 120 -18.89 11.70 -10.22
C PHE A 120 -19.37 11.11 -11.55
N ILE A 121 -18.48 10.54 -12.36
CA ILE A 121 -18.83 9.97 -13.67
C ILE A 121 -19.00 8.46 -13.58
N LEU A 122 -18.08 7.78 -12.88
CA LEU A 122 -17.99 6.32 -12.81
C LEU A 122 -18.06 5.81 -11.36
N THR A 123 -19.07 6.28 -10.62
CA THR A 123 -19.24 6.01 -9.18
C THR A 123 -19.14 4.54 -8.83
N ARG A 124 -19.82 3.65 -9.58
CA ARG A 124 -19.78 2.19 -9.30
C ARG A 124 -18.37 1.60 -9.38
N ILE A 125 -17.59 2.03 -10.39
CA ILE A 125 -16.22 1.55 -10.56
C ILE A 125 -15.32 2.18 -9.48
N HIS A 126 -15.46 3.50 -9.25
CA HIS A 126 -14.71 4.21 -8.22
C HIS A 126 -14.92 3.62 -6.82
N ASP A 127 -16.17 3.32 -6.45
CA ASP A 127 -16.52 2.73 -5.16
C ASP A 127 -15.99 1.30 -5.03
N SER A 128 -15.98 0.52 -6.12
CA SER A 128 -15.32 -0.80 -6.13
C SER A 128 -13.82 -0.70 -5.88
N GLY A 129 -13.14 0.29 -6.48
CA GLY A 129 -11.73 0.60 -6.22
C GLY A 129 -11.51 1.06 -4.78
N THR A 130 -12.43 1.84 -4.23
CA THR A 130 -12.40 2.32 -2.83
C THR A 130 -12.50 1.15 -1.85
N LEU A 131 -13.40 0.21 -2.12
CA LEU A 131 -13.54 -1.02 -1.33
C LEU A 131 -12.28 -1.89 -1.42
N LEU A 132 -11.70 -2.05 -2.61
CA LEU A 132 -10.45 -2.79 -2.78
C LEU A 132 -9.31 -2.12 -2.03
N THR A 133 -9.13 -0.81 -2.19
CA THR A 133 -8.06 -0.04 -1.54
C THR A 133 -8.13 -0.16 -0.02
N PHE A 134 -9.26 0.24 0.58
CA PHE A 134 -9.37 0.33 2.03
C PHE A 134 -9.79 -0.98 2.68
N GLY A 135 -10.67 -1.76 2.05
CA GLY A 135 -11.13 -3.04 2.57
C GLY A 135 -10.00 -4.08 2.59
N MET A 136 -9.37 -4.35 1.44
CA MET A 136 -8.26 -5.31 1.38
C MET A 136 -7.02 -4.78 2.11
N GLY A 137 -6.79 -3.45 2.06
CA GLY A 137 -5.74 -2.80 2.85
C GLY A 137 -5.93 -3.01 4.36
N LEU A 138 -7.16 -2.89 4.87
CA LEU A 138 -7.45 -3.09 6.30
C LEU A 138 -7.23 -4.55 6.72
N LEU A 139 -7.70 -5.51 5.91
CA LEU A 139 -7.44 -6.93 6.14
C LEU A 139 -5.93 -7.23 6.19
N TYR A 140 -5.18 -6.63 5.27
CA TYR A 140 -3.72 -6.71 5.26
C TYR A 140 -3.10 -6.13 6.54
N CYS A 141 -3.55 -4.95 7.01
CA CYS A 141 -3.05 -4.33 8.24
C CYS A 141 -3.24 -5.23 9.47
N TRP A 142 -4.43 -5.82 9.63
CA TRP A 142 -4.69 -6.75 10.74
C TRP A 142 -3.83 -8.02 10.65
N LEU A 143 -3.73 -8.61 9.45
CA LEU A 143 -2.90 -9.78 9.20
C LEU A 143 -1.42 -9.51 9.52
N GLN A 144 -0.86 -8.40 9.03
CA GLN A 144 0.53 -8.03 9.26
C GLN A 144 0.80 -7.61 10.70
N ALA A 145 -0.16 -7.00 11.40
CA ALA A 145 -0.03 -6.72 12.84
C ALA A 145 0.12 -8.04 13.63
N GLY A 146 -0.73 -9.04 13.33
CA GLY A 146 -0.65 -10.38 13.92
C GLY A 146 0.66 -11.09 13.59
N ILE A 147 1.09 -11.08 12.33
CA ILE A 147 2.37 -11.68 11.91
C ILE A 147 3.55 -11.03 12.63
N THR A 148 3.56 -9.69 12.74
CA THR A 148 4.66 -8.95 13.38
C THR A 148 4.79 -9.30 14.87
N LEU A 149 3.65 -9.41 15.58
CA LEU A 149 3.62 -9.83 16.98
C LEU A 149 4.12 -11.27 17.17
N ARG A 150 3.82 -12.17 16.23
CA ARG A 150 4.21 -13.59 16.28
C ARG A 150 5.68 -13.81 15.96
N VAL A 151 6.18 -13.21 14.89
CA VAL A 151 7.56 -13.42 14.40
C VAL A 151 8.60 -12.72 15.30
N ASN A 152 8.22 -11.62 15.96
CA ASN A 152 9.06 -10.85 16.88
C ASN A 152 10.50 -10.62 16.37
N LEU A 153 10.63 -10.03 15.17
CA LEU A 153 11.93 -9.78 14.53
C LEU A 153 12.88 -9.03 15.48
N LYS A 154 14.04 -9.63 15.76
CA LYS A 154 15.14 -9.06 16.57
C LYS A 154 14.74 -8.50 17.96
N GLY A 155 13.65 -9.00 18.55
CA GLY A 155 13.19 -8.57 19.88
C GLY A 155 12.47 -7.22 19.94
N GLU A 156 12.39 -6.48 18.82
CA GLU A 156 11.62 -5.24 18.69
C GLU A 156 10.21 -5.46 18.15
N GLY A 157 9.93 -6.64 17.59
CA GLY A 157 8.66 -6.95 16.94
C GLY A 157 7.44 -6.89 17.88
N LYS A 158 7.61 -7.02 19.20
CA LYS A 158 6.52 -6.74 20.17
C LYS A 158 6.09 -5.27 20.16
N LYS A 159 7.04 -4.32 20.18
CA LYS A 159 6.74 -2.87 20.16
C LYS A 159 6.16 -2.46 18.82
N VAL A 160 6.80 -2.88 17.72
CA VAL A 160 6.33 -2.59 16.35
C VAL A 160 4.98 -3.25 16.08
N GLY A 161 4.79 -4.49 16.54
CA GLY A 161 3.53 -5.21 16.44
C GLY A 161 2.40 -4.54 17.23
N ALA A 162 2.66 -4.06 18.44
CA ALA A 162 1.69 -3.30 19.23
C ALA A 162 1.31 -1.98 18.55
N LEU A 163 2.30 -1.26 17.99
CA LEU A 163 2.05 -0.05 17.19
C LEU A 163 1.17 -0.35 15.97
N ARG A 164 1.46 -1.40 15.21
CA ARG A 164 0.66 -1.83 14.06
C ARG A 164 -0.75 -2.27 14.46
N PHE A 165 -0.90 -2.94 15.58
CA PHE A 165 -2.20 -3.32 16.12
C PHE A 165 -3.03 -2.07 16.46
N LEU A 166 -2.43 -1.10 17.16
CA LEU A 166 -3.08 0.19 17.47
C LEU A 166 -3.48 0.93 16.20
N LEU A 167 -2.57 1.06 15.23
CA LEU A 167 -2.86 1.71 13.95
C LEU A 167 -3.99 0.98 13.19
N SER A 168 -4.02 -0.36 13.19
CA SER A 168 -5.11 -1.12 12.56
C SER A 168 -6.46 -0.85 13.24
N GLY A 169 -6.46 -0.73 14.57
CA GLY A 169 -7.63 -0.32 15.35
C GLY A 169 -8.10 1.10 15.01
N LEU A 170 -7.18 2.06 14.92
CA LEU A 170 -7.49 3.45 14.54
C LEU A 170 -8.02 3.54 13.10
N ILE A 171 -7.43 2.81 12.16
CA ILE A 171 -7.92 2.69 10.77
C ILE A 171 -9.34 2.13 10.76
N THR A 172 -9.60 1.05 11.50
CA THR A 172 -10.94 0.44 11.62
C THR A 172 -11.94 1.44 12.18
N LEU A 173 -11.57 2.17 13.24
CA LEU A 173 -12.40 3.19 13.87
C LEU A 173 -12.70 4.34 12.91
N CYS A 174 -11.70 4.89 12.22
CA CYS A 174 -11.90 5.95 11.23
C CYS A 174 -12.82 5.50 10.09
N LEU A 175 -12.69 4.25 9.63
CA LEU A 175 -13.56 3.70 8.58
C LEU A 175 -15.00 3.58 9.09
N ALA A 176 -15.22 3.07 10.30
CA ALA A 176 -16.54 2.98 10.91
C ALA A 176 -17.17 4.36 11.12
N LEU A 177 -16.42 5.30 11.70
CA LEU A 177 -16.86 6.68 11.93
C LEU A 177 -17.17 7.40 10.60
N LYS A 178 -16.40 7.18 9.54
CA LYS A 178 -16.69 7.71 8.20
C LYS A 178 -18.10 7.29 7.75
N TYR A 179 -18.42 5.99 7.84
CA TYR A 179 -19.74 5.50 7.43
C TYR A 179 -20.88 6.02 8.30
N ILE A 180 -20.66 6.11 9.62
CA ILE A 180 -21.62 6.72 10.54
C ILE A 180 -21.84 8.19 10.15
N PHE A 181 -20.78 8.98 9.99
CA PHE A 181 -20.88 10.40 9.66
C PHE A 181 -21.39 10.68 8.26
N ILE A 182 -21.30 9.76 7.30
CA ILE A 182 -21.98 9.94 6.00
C ILE A 182 -23.49 10.22 6.19
N MET A 183 -24.10 9.60 7.21
CA MET A 183 -25.53 9.78 7.53
C MET A 183 -25.84 11.09 8.26
N PHE A 184 -24.87 11.66 8.98
CA PHE A 184 -25.11 12.80 9.88
C PHE A 184 -24.40 14.10 9.49
N SER A 185 -23.22 14.02 8.88
CA SER A 185 -22.33 15.16 8.60
C SER A 185 -21.21 14.80 7.63
N LEU A 186 -21.40 15.18 6.36
CA LEU A 186 -20.40 14.99 5.32
C LEU A 186 -19.02 15.61 5.63
N PRO A 187 -18.90 16.80 6.25
CA PRO A 187 -17.59 17.35 6.63
C PRO A 187 -16.84 16.46 7.63
N ARG A 188 -17.53 15.93 8.65
CA ARG A 188 -16.94 15.01 9.62
C ARG A 188 -16.54 13.68 8.97
N ALA A 189 -17.36 13.19 8.04
CA ALA A 189 -17.01 11.99 7.26
C ALA A 189 -15.75 12.20 6.41
N ALA A 190 -15.58 13.38 5.81
CA ALA A 190 -14.37 13.74 5.07
C ALA A 190 -13.15 13.78 5.99
N GLN A 191 -13.25 14.39 7.17
CA GLN A 191 -12.18 14.38 8.19
C GLN A 191 -11.80 12.96 8.59
N CYS A 192 -12.77 12.08 8.81
CA CYS A 192 -12.50 10.67 9.09
C CYS A 192 -11.82 9.95 7.91
N GLN A 193 -12.17 10.28 6.66
CA GLN A 193 -11.47 9.74 5.48
C GLN A 193 -10.01 10.21 5.43
N TRP A 194 -9.75 11.49 5.70
CA TRP A 194 -8.37 12.00 5.75
C TRP A 194 -7.56 11.32 6.84
N ALA A 195 -8.11 11.23 8.06
CA ALA A 195 -7.46 10.51 9.16
C ALA A 195 -7.20 9.03 8.81
N LEU A 196 -8.18 8.35 8.20
CA LEU A 196 -8.06 6.98 7.72
C LEU A 196 -6.85 6.81 6.79
N VAL A 197 -6.74 7.66 5.76
CA VAL A 197 -5.62 7.58 4.79
C VAL A 197 -4.29 7.87 5.47
N MET A 198 -4.22 8.89 6.33
CA MET A 198 -2.97 9.21 7.04
C MET A 198 -2.51 8.07 7.95
N PHE A 199 -3.44 7.41 8.66
CA PHE A 199 -3.09 6.23 9.46
C PHE A 199 -2.64 5.05 8.61
N PHE A 200 -3.23 4.82 7.43
CA PHE A 200 -2.74 3.82 6.47
C PHE A 200 -1.31 4.13 6.01
N LEU A 201 -1.02 5.37 5.65
CA LEU A 201 0.32 5.77 5.21
C LEU A 201 1.33 5.63 6.34
N ILE A 202 0.98 6.04 7.57
CA ILE A 202 1.84 5.82 8.75
C ILE A 202 2.07 4.32 8.97
N TYR A 203 1.02 3.49 8.87
CA TYR A 203 1.11 2.05 9.00
C TYR A 203 2.13 1.47 8.01
N VAL A 204 2.02 1.79 6.72
CA VAL A 204 2.96 1.30 5.70
C VAL A 204 4.37 1.81 5.98
N GLY A 205 4.51 3.07 6.42
CA GLY A 205 5.78 3.66 6.81
C GLY A 205 6.51 2.88 7.92
N THR A 206 5.77 2.20 8.81
CA THR A 206 6.39 1.35 9.84
C THR A 206 7.21 0.19 9.27
N PHE A 207 6.99 -0.24 8.02
CA PHE A 207 7.83 -1.28 7.38
C PHE A 207 9.28 -0.83 7.21
N ALA A 208 9.58 0.47 7.23
CA ALA A 208 10.95 0.96 7.25
C ALA A 208 11.77 0.41 8.44
N ILE A 209 11.11 0.20 9.60
CA ILE A 209 11.73 -0.37 10.81
C ILE A 209 12.13 -1.83 10.59
N ASP A 210 11.37 -2.56 9.76
CA ASP A 210 11.66 -3.96 9.42
C ASP A 210 12.72 -4.05 8.31
N PHE A 211 12.64 -3.17 7.32
CA PHE A 211 13.53 -3.15 6.15
C PHE A 211 14.92 -2.62 6.48
N ARG A 212 15.10 -1.77 7.51
CA ARG A 212 16.43 -1.31 7.96
C ARG A 212 17.40 -2.45 8.33
N HIS A 213 16.85 -3.62 8.59
CA HIS A 213 17.56 -4.83 8.99
C HIS A 213 17.67 -5.89 7.89
N SER A 214 17.09 -5.63 6.72
CA SER A 214 16.99 -6.59 5.61
C SER A 214 17.78 -6.06 4.41
N HIS A 215 18.53 -6.95 3.78
CA HIS A 215 19.23 -6.69 2.53
C HIS A 215 18.60 -7.58 1.45
N PHE A 216 18.27 -6.98 0.32
CA PHE A 216 17.72 -7.68 -0.84
C PHE A 216 18.70 -7.46 -1.98
N ASP A 217 19.34 -8.55 -2.42
CA ASP A 217 20.31 -8.53 -3.52
C ASP A 217 19.65 -9.16 -4.75
N ALA A 218 19.63 -8.43 -5.86
CA ALA A 218 19.20 -8.94 -7.16
C ALA A 218 20.45 -9.40 -7.93
N VAL A 219 20.61 -10.71 -8.08
CA VAL A 219 21.73 -11.29 -8.85
C VAL A 219 21.25 -11.55 -10.27
N CYS A 220 21.81 -10.84 -11.25
CA CYS A 220 21.63 -11.15 -12.67
C CYS A 220 22.69 -12.18 -13.08
N THR A 221 22.27 -13.33 -13.60
CA THR A 221 23.19 -14.36 -14.11
C THR A 221 23.15 -14.35 -15.63
N ASP A 222 24.21 -13.87 -16.27
CA ASP A 222 24.35 -13.85 -17.74
C ASP A 222 24.98 -15.15 -18.31
N GLN A 223 25.06 -16.23 -17.52
CA GLN A 223 25.65 -17.50 -17.98
C GLN A 223 24.69 -18.18 -18.96
N PRO A 224 25.12 -18.48 -20.21
CA PRO A 224 24.40 -19.41 -21.07
C PRO A 224 24.31 -20.75 -20.36
N GLU A 225 23.13 -21.37 -20.31
CA GLU A 225 23.02 -22.77 -19.88
C GLU A 225 24.04 -23.59 -20.68
N PRO A 226 24.94 -24.36 -20.03
CA PRO A 226 25.83 -25.23 -20.78
C PRO A 226 24.96 -26.21 -21.57
N PRO A 227 25.29 -26.52 -22.83
CA PRO A 227 24.52 -27.48 -23.62
C PRO A 227 24.38 -28.76 -22.78
N GLU A 228 23.14 -29.25 -22.64
CA GLU A 228 22.89 -30.58 -22.10
C GLU A 228 23.83 -31.54 -22.83
N ASP A 229 24.77 -32.13 -22.09
CA ASP A 229 25.70 -33.13 -22.59
C ASP A 229 24.88 -34.39 -22.89
N SER A 230 24.24 -34.35 -24.06
CA SER A 230 23.24 -35.29 -24.52
C SER A 230 23.93 -36.56 -24.98
N GLY A 231 24.15 -37.49 -24.05
CA GLY A 231 24.21 -38.93 -24.31
C GLY A 231 25.35 -39.46 -25.18
N THR A 232 26.22 -38.62 -25.74
CA THR A 232 27.32 -39.04 -26.62
C THR A 232 28.45 -39.71 -25.86
N SER A 233 28.72 -39.32 -24.62
CA SER A 233 29.80 -39.92 -23.81
C SER A 233 29.46 -41.33 -23.30
N MET A 234 28.18 -41.64 -23.03
CA MET A 234 27.75 -43.00 -22.67
C MET A 234 27.81 -43.95 -23.87
N LEU A 235 27.42 -43.48 -25.06
CA LEU A 235 27.35 -44.29 -26.27
C LEU A 235 28.75 -44.62 -26.80
N GLU A 236 29.70 -43.68 -26.69
CA GLU A 236 31.13 -43.96 -26.95
C GLU A 236 31.73 -44.95 -25.95
N GLN A 237 31.32 -44.91 -24.67
CA GLN A 237 31.78 -45.85 -23.65
C GLN A 237 31.21 -47.28 -23.80
N GLU A 238 30.00 -47.43 -24.34
CA GLU A 238 29.44 -48.76 -24.65
C GLU A 238 30.02 -49.37 -25.94
N LEU A 239 30.29 -48.56 -26.97
CA LEU A 239 30.90 -49.04 -28.21
C LEU A 239 32.36 -49.50 -28.05
N GLN A 240 33.07 -49.03 -27.04
CA GLN A 240 34.43 -49.51 -26.71
C GLN A 240 34.43 -50.82 -25.89
N ARG A 241 33.26 -51.33 -25.47
CA ARG A 241 33.12 -52.61 -24.74
C ARG A 241 32.64 -53.77 -25.62
N LEU A 242 32.36 -53.53 -26.90
CA LEU A 242 32.06 -54.55 -27.91
C LEU A 242 33.31 -54.81 -28.78
#